data_AF-A0A840UYA0-F1
#
_entry.id   AF-A0A840UYA0-F1
#
_cell.length_a   1.000
_cell.length_b   1.000
_cell.length_c   1.000
_cell.angle_alpha   90.00
_cell.angle_beta   90.00
_cell.angle_gamma   90.00
#
_symmetry.space_group_name_H-M   'P 1'
#
loop_
_entity.id
_entity.type
_entity.pdbx_description
1 polymer ?
#
loop_
_entity_poly.entity_id
_entity_poly.type
_entity_poly.pdbx_seq_one_letter_code
_entity_poly.pdbx_strand_id
1 'polypeptide(L)'
;MHGKRPLLIALAVLLIGLLVGRWLGQSASTTDGSASSDESIQRQVVRNQRVEDSRLPAPKSERGPGAHFREDSEAIASGAIANQRAITFGSAEALAAFLKKIEGKGIAVLDRIDALNTLRLSFLNLEDLLAALDGDEDMGFIFPALTPGNGTVQDGAVGFGDHFLEWLGISDTSGYGSNIKVAVLDTGVVITDTFTGKVTQVDWVDRPTDLSSQNSHGTSVASIILGQLGLSPSAELYDYRIANDEGVSDTFLIAKAVMEAVSSGVDLINISLGSRGYSQVLENAVMAAYQAGILVIASTGNDGYDSVSYPASSNYVVGVGAVEGRGEVLDFSNTGNVSITGPGLALSAADTSGSSTYFSGTSAAAPTVTGGIAAVMSQFGISAESAWRILLATANESGAPGYDSLYGEGTLNVGRALDSQTPGINDVAIASNYFTTNSAGNSVVQVVVENRGTTTLTNVPVSVTTPAGAQDASVSSLIPGEVTVLTFPLGQSQGDVTVSSSVEISNGVVDENPQDNQRADTQSTSDSP
;
A
#
# COMPACT_ATOMS: atom_id res chain seq x y z
N MET A 1 63.94 -45.48 12.59
CA MET A 1 63.02 -44.70 13.47
C MET A 1 62.77 -43.35 12.78
N HIS A 2 61.88 -43.25 11.79
CA HIS A 2 60.42 -43.07 11.93
C HIS A 2 60.04 -41.93 12.88
N GLY A 3 59.44 -40.87 12.33
CA GLY A 3 58.48 -40.07 13.11
C GLY A 3 58.39 -38.59 12.78
N LYS A 4 57.37 -38.25 11.97
CA LYS A 4 56.51 -37.07 12.12
C LYS A 4 57.08 -35.70 11.74
N ARG A 5 57.05 -35.39 10.44
CA ARG A 5 56.53 -34.11 9.92
C ARG A 5 55.84 -34.31 8.56
N PRO A 6 54.59 -34.80 8.57
CA PRO A 6 53.59 -34.14 7.73
C PRO A 6 52.24 -34.12 8.48
N LEU A 7 52.02 -33.13 9.35
CA LEU A 7 50.70 -32.91 9.96
C LEU A 7 50.25 -31.44 9.93
N LEU A 8 51.14 -30.51 9.58
CA LEU A 8 50.81 -29.08 9.51
C LEU A 8 50.46 -28.59 8.10
N ILE A 9 50.79 -29.34 7.04
CA ILE A 9 50.42 -28.99 5.67
C ILE A 9 49.08 -29.65 5.26
N ALA A 10 48.73 -30.79 5.87
CA ALA A 10 47.44 -31.46 5.62
C ALA A 10 46.25 -30.74 6.29
N LEU A 11 46.47 -29.97 7.37
CA LEU A 11 45.40 -29.22 8.04
C LEU A 11 45.07 -27.89 7.32
N ALA A 12 46.04 -27.29 6.62
CA ALA A 12 45.82 -26.06 5.85
C ALA A 12 45.09 -26.31 4.51
N VAL A 13 45.28 -27.49 3.90
CA VAL A 13 44.59 -27.86 2.65
C VAL A 13 43.16 -28.34 2.90
N LEU A 14 42.85 -28.89 4.08
CA LEU A 14 41.48 -29.31 4.43
C LEU A 14 40.56 -28.13 4.80
N LEU A 15 41.11 -27.04 5.35
CA LEU A 15 40.34 -25.83 5.71
C LEU A 15 40.00 -24.96 4.48
N ILE A 16 40.85 -24.96 3.44
CA ILE A 16 40.55 -24.26 2.18
C ILE A 16 39.59 -25.10 1.30
N GLY A 17 39.69 -26.44 1.34
CA GLY A 17 38.74 -27.33 0.65
C GLY A 17 37.31 -27.29 1.22
N LEU A 18 37.16 -27.09 2.53
CA LEU A 18 35.84 -26.98 3.18
C LEU A 18 35.18 -25.60 3.00
N LEU A 19 35.95 -24.54 2.74
CA LEU A 19 35.41 -23.21 2.45
C LEU A 19 35.02 -23.04 0.97
N VAL A 20 35.76 -23.65 0.04
CA VAL A 20 35.41 -23.65 -1.40
C VAL A 20 34.28 -24.63 -1.72
N GLY A 21 34.20 -25.77 -1.01
CA GLY A 21 33.08 -26.72 -1.16
C GLY A 21 31.74 -26.22 -0.64
N ARG A 22 31.75 -25.29 0.33
CA ARG A 22 30.52 -24.67 0.87
C ARG A 22 30.03 -23.50 0.02
N TRP A 23 30.92 -22.87 -0.75
CA TRP A 23 30.59 -21.79 -1.68
C TRP A 23 30.14 -22.31 -3.06
N LEU A 24 30.69 -23.42 -3.55
CA LEU A 24 30.25 -24.07 -4.80
C LEU A 24 29.01 -24.96 -4.63
N GLY A 25 28.64 -25.30 -3.39
CA GLY A 25 27.43 -26.09 -3.08
C GLY A 25 26.14 -25.27 -2.93
N GLN A 26 26.21 -23.92 -2.99
CA GLN A 26 25.04 -23.03 -2.89
C GLN A 26 24.69 -22.32 -4.20
N SER A 27 25.43 -22.57 -5.29
CA SER A 27 25.26 -21.86 -6.57
C SER A 27 24.97 -22.77 -7.78
N ALA A 28 24.52 -24.00 -7.56
CA ALA A 28 24.19 -24.92 -8.65
C ALA A 28 22.95 -25.76 -8.33
N SER A 29 21.77 -25.15 -8.43
CA SER A 29 20.53 -25.86 -8.74
C SER A 29 19.51 -24.92 -9.41
N THR A 30 19.80 -24.58 -10.66
CA THR A 30 18.81 -24.30 -11.71
C THR A 30 19.28 -25.17 -12.89
N THR A 31 18.48 -25.95 -13.61
CA THR A 31 17.14 -25.75 -14.16
C THR A 31 16.57 -27.12 -14.56
N ASP A 32 15.29 -27.35 -14.32
CA ASP A 32 14.31 -27.81 -15.34
C ASP A 32 12.97 -28.11 -14.64
N GLY A 33 11.93 -27.35 -15.00
CA GLY A 33 10.59 -27.53 -14.44
C GLY A 33 9.69 -26.32 -14.65
N SER A 34 9.20 -26.17 -15.88
CA SER A 34 8.24 -25.17 -16.33
C SER A 34 7.00 -25.01 -15.43
N ALA A 35 6.57 -23.75 -15.27
CA ALA A 35 5.17 -23.30 -15.16
C ALA A 35 4.14 -24.35 -14.72
N SER A 36 3.97 -24.55 -13.41
CA SER A 36 2.80 -25.29 -12.86
C SER A 36 2.55 -25.10 -11.35
N SER A 37 3.36 -24.31 -10.62
CA SER A 37 3.20 -24.15 -9.17
C SER A 37 2.08 -23.17 -8.77
N ASP A 38 1.83 -22.10 -9.53
CA ASP A 38 0.81 -21.08 -9.20
C ASP A 38 -0.63 -21.62 -9.22
N GLU A 39 -0.97 -22.50 -10.17
CA GLU A 39 -2.32 -23.10 -10.21
C GLU A 39 -2.57 -24.11 -9.09
N SER A 40 -1.52 -24.67 -8.48
CA SER A 40 -1.65 -25.71 -7.45
C SER A 40 -1.98 -25.11 -6.08
N ILE A 41 -1.43 -23.94 -5.77
CA ILE A 41 -1.74 -23.18 -4.55
C ILE A 41 -3.17 -22.63 -4.65
N GLN A 42 -3.57 -22.08 -5.81
CA GLN A 42 -4.95 -21.61 -6.02
C GLN A 42 -6.00 -22.73 -5.92
N ARG A 43 -5.70 -23.96 -6.37
CA ARG A 43 -6.65 -25.09 -6.28
C ARG A 43 -6.84 -25.62 -4.85
N GLN A 44 -5.87 -25.44 -3.96
CA GLN A 44 -5.94 -25.98 -2.61
C GLN A 44 -6.68 -25.06 -1.62
N VAL A 45 -6.80 -23.76 -1.93
CA VAL A 45 -7.51 -22.75 -1.13
C VAL A 45 -9.04 -22.82 -1.26
N VAL A 46 -9.59 -23.54 -2.25
CA VAL A 46 -11.04 -23.63 -2.53
C VAL A 46 -11.82 -24.52 -1.54
N ARG A 47 -11.18 -25.09 -0.51
CA ARG A 47 -11.87 -25.94 0.48
C ARG A 47 -12.32 -25.13 1.70
N ASN A 48 -13.43 -24.39 1.52
CA ASN A 48 -14.13 -23.60 2.55
C ASN A 48 -14.26 -24.33 3.91
N GLN A 49 -13.86 -23.65 4.99
CA GLN A 49 -14.48 -23.83 6.29
C GLN A 49 -15.71 -22.92 6.41
N ARG A 50 -16.78 -23.53 6.91
CA ARG A 50 -18.11 -22.96 7.03
C ARG A 50 -18.22 -22.29 8.39
N VAL A 51 -18.38 -20.96 8.44
CA VAL A 51 -18.79 -20.28 9.68
C VAL A 51 -20.27 -20.58 9.86
N GLU A 52 -20.63 -21.45 10.81
CA GLU A 52 -22.02 -21.80 11.11
C GLU A 52 -22.63 -20.77 12.08
N ASP A 53 -23.43 -19.83 11.58
CA ASP A 53 -24.39 -19.09 12.42
C ASP A 53 -25.60 -19.99 12.70
N SER A 54 -25.73 -20.41 13.96
CA SER A 54 -26.81 -21.26 14.49
C SER A 54 -28.24 -20.70 14.34
N ARG A 55 -28.41 -19.49 13.79
CA ARG A 55 -29.71 -18.86 13.51
C ARG A 55 -30.23 -19.09 12.08
N LEU A 56 -29.46 -19.76 11.22
CA LEU A 56 -29.83 -19.99 9.81
C LEU A 56 -30.25 -21.45 9.58
N PRO A 57 -31.31 -21.71 8.78
CA PRO A 57 -31.77 -23.06 8.50
C PRO A 57 -30.71 -23.85 7.72
N ALA A 58 -30.30 -25.00 8.26
CA ALA A 58 -29.41 -25.92 7.57
C ALA A 58 -30.06 -26.47 6.28
N PRO A 59 -29.29 -26.62 5.18
CA PRO A 59 -29.84 -27.09 3.92
C PRO A 59 -30.27 -28.57 4.03
N LYS A 60 -31.54 -28.84 3.73
CA LYS A 60 -32.03 -30.19 3.41
C LYS A 60 -32.03 -30.33 1.90
N SER A 61 -31.18 -31.18 1.33
CA SER A 61 -31.29 -31.58 -0.08
C SER A 61 -31.56 -33.07 -0.18
N GLU A 62 -32.74 -33.43 -0.70
CA GLU A 62 -32.99 -34.75 -1.27
C GLU A 62 -32.49 -34.73 -2.73
N ARG A 63 -31.58 -35.64 -3.06
CA ARG A 63 -30.87 -35.67 -4.35
C ARG A 63 -31.66 -36.44 -5.41
N GLY A 64 -32.02 -35.79 -6.50
CA GLY A 64 -32.45 -36.44 -7.75
C GLY A 64 -31.28 -36.64 -8.73
N PRO A 65 -31.23 -37.73 -9.51
CA PRO A 65 -30.16 -37.98 -10.48
C PRO A 65 -30.44 -37.21 -11.78
N GLY A 66 -29.62 -36.21 -12.13
CA GLY A 66 -29.71 -35.52 -13.42
C GLY A 66 -29.33 -34.05 -13.49
N ALA A 67 -28.79 -33.44 -12.42
CA ALA A 67 -28.34 -32.04 -12.48
C ALA A 67 -27.07 -31.94 -13.36
N HIS A 68 -27.21 -31.32 -14.54
CA HIS A 68 -26.08 -30.90 -15.36
C HIS A 68 -25.41 -29.70 -14.68
N PHE A 69 -24.28 -29.92 -14.01
CA PHE A 69 -23.45 -28.85 -13.48
C PHE A 69 -22.81 -28.08 -14.65
N ARG A 70 -23.14 -26.80 -14.79
CA ARG A 70 -22.37 -25.87 -15.62
C ARG A 70 -21.40 -25.13 -14.72
N GLU A 71 -20.11 -25.19 -15.04
CA GLU A 71 -19.10 -24.42 -14.32
C GLU A 71 -19.37 -22.92 -14.49
N ASP A 72 -19.16 -22.16 -13.41
CA ASP A 72 -19.21 -20.70 -13.41
C ASP A 72 -17.96 -20.12 -14.10
N SER A 73 -17.87 -20.37 -15.42
CA SER A 73 -16.68 -20.09 -16.23
C SER A 73 -16.32 -18.62 -16.25
N GLU A 74 -17.30 -17.72 -16.11
CA GLU A 74 -17.08 -16.27 -16.06
C GLU A 74 -16.35 -15.87 -14.77
N ALA A 75 -16.77 -16.38 -13.61
CA ALA A 75 -16.08 -16.14 -12.35
C ALA A 75 -14.64 -16.69 -12.40
N ILE A 76 -14.48 -17.91 -12.92
CA ILE A 76 -13.19 -18.58 -13.03
C ILE A 76 -12.26 -17.78 -13.94
N ALA A 77 -12.73 -17.39 -15.14
CA ALA A 77 -11.94 -16.61 -16.09
C ALA A 77 -11.52 -15.24 -15.53
N SER A 78 -12.33 -14.68 -14.64
CA SER A 78 -12.06 -13.40 -13.98
C SER A 78 -11.15 -13.53 -12.75
N GLY A 79 -10.95 -14.74 -12.22
CA GLY A 79 -10.28 -14.97 -10.94
C GLY A 79 -11.16 -14.71 -9.71
N ALA A 80 -12.48 -14.62 -9.89
CA ALA A 80 -13.46 -14.51 -8.81
C ALA A 80 -13.76 -15.88 -8.17
N ILE A 81 -14.35 -15.85 -6.98
CA ILE A 81 -14.82 -17.05 -6.29
C ILE A 81 -16.00 -17.65 -7.07
N ALA A 82 -15.75 -18.80 -7.70
CA ALA A 82 -16.75 -19.50 -8.49
C ALA A 82 -17.97 -19.91 -7.63
N ASN A 83 -19.15 -19.89 -8.26
CA ASN A 83 -20.42 -20.28 -7.67
C ASN A 83 -20.84 -19.42 -6.47
N GLN A 84 -20.28 -18.20 -6.36
CA GLN A 84 -20.67 -17.19 -5.38
C GLN A 84 -20.85 -15.82 -6.04
N ARG A 85 -21.81 -15.05 -5.55
CA ARG A 85 -22.05 -13.64 -5.95
C ARG A 85 -22.45 -12.80 -4.75
N ALA A 86 -22.11 -11.52 -4.80
CA ALA A 86 -22.69 -10.50 -3.94
C ALA A 86 -23.90 -9.90 -4.68
N ILE A 87 -25.09 -9.96 -4.10
CA ILE A 87 -26.31 -9.39 -4.69
C ILE A 87 -26.79 -8.24 -3.81
N THR A 88 -26.80 -7.05 -4.36
CA THR A 88 -27.26 -5.82 -3.69
C THR A 88 -28.66 -5.48 -4.17
N PHE A 89 -29.59 -5.30 -3.24
CA PHE A 89 -30.98 -4.99 -3.53
C PHE A 89 -31.26 -3.50 -3.33
N GLY A 90 -32.09 -2.91 -4.19
CA GLY A 90 -32.46 -1.49 -4.07
C GLY A 90 -33.23 -1.14 -2.78
N SER A 91 -33.73 -2.14 -2.05
CA SER A 91 -34.42 -1.95 -0.76
C SER A 91 -34.38 -3.20 0.12
N ALA A 92 -34.63 -3.02 1.42
CA ALA A 92 -34.79 -4.11 2.37
C ALA A 92 -36.01 -4.98 2.05
N GLU A 93 -37.08 -4.38 1.50
CA GLU A 93 -38.28 -5.09 1.05
C GLU A 93 -37.99 -6.01 -0.14
N ALA A 94 -37.21 -5.54 -1.12
CA ALA A 94 -36.77 -6.34 -2.26
C ALA A 94 -35.91 -7.52 -1.81
N LEU A 95 -34.95 -7.28 -0.91
CA LEU A 95 -34.15 -8.35 -0.30
C LEU A 95 -35.04 -9.38 0.41
N ALA A 96 -35.99 -8.94 1.24
CA ALA A 96 -36.89 -9.84 1.96
C ALA A 96 -37.81 -10.63 1.02
N ALA A 97 -38.24 -10.04 -0.09
CA ALA A 97 -39.00 -10.73 -1.13
C ALA A 97 -38.14 -11.78 -1.84
N PHE A 98 -36.89 -11.47 -2.17
CA PHE A 98 -35.94 -12.39 -2.77
C PHE A 98 -35.66 -13.61 -1.88
N LEU A 99 -35.46 -13.41 -0.57
CA LEU A 99 -35.25 -14.52 0.37
C LEU A 99 -36.40 -15.54 0.35
N LYS A 100 -37.64 -15.10 0.15
CA LYS A 100 -38.80 -15.99 0.00
C LYS A 100 -38.80 -16.73 -1.34
N LYS A 101 -38.27 -16.12 -2.41
CA LYS A 101 -38.22 -16.73 -3.75
C LYS A 101 -37.18 -17.84 -3.86
N ILE A 102 -36.10 -17.78 -3.10
CA ILE A 102 -34.99 -18.75 -3.18
C ILE A 102 -35.16 -19.99 -2.29
N GLU A 103 -36.20 -20.02 -1.44
CA GLU A 103 -36.47 -21.16 -0.57
C GLU A 103 -36.66 -22.45 -1.40
N GLY A 104 -35.82 -23.45 -1.13
CA GLY A 104 -35.85 -24.74 -1.84
C GLY A 104 -35.21 -24.76 -3.24
N LYS A 105 -34.60 -23.66 -3.71
CA LYS A 105 -34.02 -23.55 -5.07
C LYS A 105 -32.52 -23.85 -5.18
N GLY A 106 -31.91 -24.47 -4.16
CA GLY A 106 -30.47 -24.79 -4.20
C GLY A 106 -29.53 -23.58 -4.17
N ILE A 107 -30.07 -22.41 -3.76
CA ILE A 107 -29.32 -21.19 -3.48
C ILE A 107 -29.22 -21.06 -1.96
N ALA A 108 -28.00 -20.85 -1.45
CA ALA A 108 -27.77 -20.68 -0.02
C ALA A 108 -27.19 -19.30 0.28
N VAL A 109 -27.79 -18.63 1.26
CA VAL A 109 -27.24 -17.39 1.83
C VAL A 109 -26.06 -17.77 2.71
N LEU A 110 -24.87 -17.28 2.36
CA LEU A 110 -23.65 -17.49 3.14
C LEU A 110 -23.45 -16.39 4.18
N ASP A 111 -23.72 -15.14 3.80
CA ASP A 111 -23.54 -13.97 4.66
C ASP A 111 -24.36 -12.77 4.13
N ARG A 112 -24.39 -11.66 4.88
CA ARG A 112 -25.11 -10.43 4.53
C ARG A 112 -24.45 -9.16 5.09
N ILE A 113 -24.69 -8.04 4.40
CA ILE A 113 -24.34 -6.68 4.83
C ILE A 113 -25.63 -5.85 4.81
N ASP A 114 -26.25 -5.69 5.97
CA ASP A 114 -27.59 -5.09 6.08
C ASP A 114 -27.62 -3.61 5.71
N ALA A 115 -26.58 -2.87 6.08
CA ALA A 115 -26.46 -1.46 5.75
C ALA A 115 -26.42 -1.19 4.23
N LEU A 116 -26.05 -2.19 3.43
CA LEU A 116 -26.03 -2.11 1.97
C LEU A 116 -27.17 -2.87 1.30
N ASN A 117 -28.04 -3.55 2.06
CA ASN A 117 -28.99 -4.53 1.53
C ASN A 117 -28.29 -5.56 0.61
N THR A 118 -27.14 -6.09 1.01
CA THR A 118 -26.37 -7.03 0.19
C THR A 118 -26.35 -8.43 0.80
N LEU A 119 -26.54 -9.46 -0.03
CA LEU A 119 -26.37 -10.87 0.34
C LEU A 119 -25.14 -11.48 -0.36
N ARG A 120 -24.37 -12.28 0.36
CA ARG A 120 -23.42 -13.23 -0.23
C ARG A 120 -24.15 -14.54 -0.45
N LEU A 121 -24.27 -14.95 -1.70
CA LEU A 121 -24.98 -16.17 -2.08
C LEU A 121 -24.01 -17.19 -2.63
N SER A 122 -24.32 -18.46 -2.41
CA SER A 122 -23.80 -19.58 -3.19
C SER A 122 -24.92 -20.28 -3.94
N PHE A 123 -24.58 -20.83 -5.11
CA PHE A 123 -25.55 -21.51 -5.98
C PHE A 123 -24.90 -22.72 -6.63
N LEU A 124 -25.72 -23.72 -6.98
CA LEU A 124 -25.24 -24.87 -7.75
C LEU A 124 -25.23 -24.59 -9.25
N ASN A 125 -26.20 -23.80 -9.74
CA ASN A 125 -26.33 -23.38 -11.12
C ASN A 125 -26.59 -21.87 -11.19
N LEU A 126 -25.84 -21.16 -12.03
CA LEU A 126 -26.01 -19.71 -12.21
C LEU A 126 -27.40 -19.37 -12.78
N GLU A 127 -27.94 -20.19 -13.67
CA GLU A 127 -29.27 -19.97 -14.28
C GLU A 127 -30.39 -19.95 -13.24
N ASP A 128 -30.30 -20.77 -12.18
CA ASP A 128 -31.30 -20.80 -11.10
C ASP A 128 -31.25 -19.50 -10.27
N LEU A 129 -30.04 -18.95 -10.05
CA LEU A 129 -29.88 -17.65 -9.42
C LEU A 129 -30.45 -16.54 -10.30
N LEU A 130 -30.09 -16.50 -11.58
CA LEU A 130 -30.58 -15.49 -12.52
C LEU A 130 -32.10 -15.52 -12.66
N ALA A 131 -32.72 -16.70 -12.66
CA ALA A 131 -34.17 -16.85 -12.72
C ALA A 131 -34.90 -16.40 -11.43
N ALA A 132 -34.17 -16.19 -10.32
CA ALA A 132 -34.74 -15.70 -9.06
C ALA A 132 -34.66 -14.18 -8.91
N LEU A 133 -33.82 -13.51 -9.71
CA LEU A 133 -33.63 -12.06 -9.73
C LEU A 133 -34.72 -11.36 -10.55
N ASP A 134 -35.08 -10.15 -10.14
CA ASP A 134 -36.06 -9.31 -10.85
C ASP A 134 -35.41 -8.40 -11.92
N GLY A 135 -34.07 -8.27 -11.88
CA GLY A 135 -33.25 -7.55 -12.86
C GLY A 135 -32.92 -6.11 -12.48
N ASP A 136 -33.37 -5.65 -11.31
CA ASP A 136 -33.02 -4.37 -10.70
C ASP A 136 -31.93 -4.51 -9.62
N GLU A 137 -31.51 -5.73 -9.30
CA GLU A 137 -30.43 -6.01 -8.35
C GLU A 137 -29.04 -5.86 -8.98
N ASP A 138 -28.10 -5.31 -8.22
CA ASP A 138 -26.70 -5.27 -8.62
C ASP A 138 -26.02 -6.59 -8.22
N MET A 139 -25.68 -7.41 -9.22
CA MET A 139 -24.91 -8.63 -9.05
C MET A 139 -23.43 -8.38 -9.29
N GLY A 140 -22.60 -8.62 -8.27
CA GLY A 140 -21.15 -8.47 -8.32
C GLY A 140 -20.39 -9.78 -8.07
N PHE A 141 -19.20 -9.86 -8.67
CA PHE A 141 -18.21 -10.86 -8.32
C PHE A 141 -17.62 -10.62 -6.94
N ILE A 142 -17.16 -11.69 -6.30
CA ILE A 142 -16.38 -11.65 -5.06
C ILE A 142 -15.00 -12.18 -5.41
N PHE A 143 -13.97 -11.37 -5.21
CA PHE A 143 -12.58 -11.76 -5.47
C PHE A 143 -11.87 -12.16 -4.17
N PRO A 144 -10.97 -13.15 -4.21
CA PRO A 144 -9.98 -13.32 -3.15
C PRO A 144 -9.17 -12.04 -2.98
N ALA A 145 -8.90 -11.69 -1.74
CA ALA A 145 -8.05 -10.57 -1.37
C ALA A 145 -6.91 -11.08 -0.49
N LEU A 146 -5.68 -10.68 -0.80
CA LEU A 146 -4.49 -11.19 -0.14
C LEU A 146 -3.71 -10.04 0.50
N THR A 147 -3.02 -10.32 1.60
CA THR A 147 -1.90 -9.48 2.03
C THR A 147 -0.85 -9.47 0.92
N PRO A 148 -0.37 -8.31 0.46
CA PRO A 148 0.68 -8.22 -0.56
C PRO A 148 1.90 -9.06 -0.17
N GLY A 149 2.44 -9.83 -1.13
CA GLY A 149 3.63 -10.64 -0.91
C GLY A 149 4.89 -9.81 -0.75
N ASN A 150 6.00 -10.44 -0.36
CA ASN A 150 7.31 -9.81 -0.42
C ASN A 150 7.72 -9.70 -1.89
N GLY A 151 7.66 -8.50 -2.45
CA GLY A 151 8.06 -8.26 -3.83
C GLY A 151 9.58 -8.16 -4.01
N THR A 152 10.03 -8.13 -5.26
CA THR A 152 11.45 -7.98 -5.60
C THR A 152 11.90 -6.54 -5.34
N VAL A 153 13.00 -6.38 -4.60
CA VAL A 153 13.62 -5.08 -4.31
C VAL A 153 14.78 -4.86 -5.27
N GLN A 154 14.86 -3.67 -5.87
CA GLN A 154 15.95 -3.30 -6.78
C GLN A 154 17.31 -3.22 -6.09
N ASP A 155 18.37 -3.46 -6.86
CA ASP A 155 19.74 -3.37 -6.37
C ASP A 155 20.05 -1.95 -5.86
N GLY A 156 20.64 -1.88 -4.67
CA GLY A 156 21.04 -0.62 -4.06
C GLY A 156 19.93 0.16 -3.36
N ALA A 157 18.70 -0.36 -3.30
CA ALA A 157 17.62 0.26 -2.52
C ALA A 157 17.99 0.39 -1.03
N VAL A 158 17.59 1.49 -0.40
CA VAL A 158 17.92 1.81 0.98
C VAL A 158 16.70 1.62 1.88
N GLY A 159 16.81 0.74 2.87
CA GLY A 159 15.78 0.60 3.89
C GLY A 159 15.75 1.79 4.85
N PHE A 160 14.57 2.15 5.36
CA PHE A 160 14.44 3.25 6.31
C PHE A 160 14.94 2.91 7.72
N GLY A 161 14.76 1.67 8.16
CA GLY A 161 15.06 1.25 9.52
C GLY A 161 14.28 2.05 10.55
N ASP A 162 14.98 2.48 11.61
CA ASP A 162 14.44 3.31 12.69
C ASP A 162 14.30 4.80 12.31
N HIS A 163 14.72 5.19 11.09
CA HIS A 163 14.78 6.59 10.65
C HIS A 163 13.59 7.01 9.78
N PHE A 164 12.56 6.17 9.61
CA PHE A 164 11.44 6.51 8.74
C PHE A 164 10.65 7.75 9.23
N LEU A 165 10.57 7.98 10.55
CA LEU A 165 9.97 9.21 11.10
C LEU A 165 10.80 10.45 10.75
N GLU A 166 12.12 10.37 10.88
CA GLU A 166 13.05 11.46 10.52
C GLU A 166 12.92 11.80 9.04
N TRP A 167 12.85 10.79 8.18
CA TRP A 167 12.64 10.97 6.74
C TRP A 167 11.30 11.66 6.42
N LEU A 168 10.26 11.39 7.23
CA LEU A 168 8.96 12.06 7.13
C LEU A 168 8.95 13.46 7.74
N GLY A 169 10.10 13.99 8.17
CA GLY A 169 10.23 15.30 8.81
C GLY A 169 9.76 15.33 10.27
N ILE A 170 9.70 14.17 10.95
CA ILE A 170 9.15 14.03 12.30
C ILE A 170 10.25 13.68 13.30
N SER A 171 10.37 14.49 14.35
CA SER A 171 11.31 14.27 15.46
C SER A 171 10.62 13.88 16.79
N ASP A 172 9.33 14.17 16.93
CA ASP A 172 8.52 13.84 18.10
C ASP A 172 7.09 13.52 17.64
N THR A 173 6.53 12.41 18.14
CA THR A 173 5.16 11.96 17.88
C THR A 173 4.26 12.09 19.11
N SER A 174 4.75 12.72 20.18
CA SER A 174 4.02 12.93 21.42
C SER A 174 2.69 13.62 21.19
N GLY A 175 1.60 12.91 21.50
CA GLY A 175 0.23 13.41 21.36
C GLY A 175 -0.35 13.29 19.95
N TYR A 176 0.41 12.84 18.94
CA TYR A 176 -0.12 12.62 17.59
C TYR A 176 -1.17 11.51 17.60
N GLY A 177 -2.29 11.76 16.93
CA GLY A 177 -3.45 10.87 16.89
C GLY A 177 -4.41 11.00 18.07
N SER A 178 -4.20 11.94 19.01
CA SER A 178 -5.10 12.10 20.16
C SER A 178 -6.56 12.30 19.75
N ASN A 179 -7.47 11.49 20.29
CA ASN A 179 -8.91 11.44 19.97
C ASN A 179 -9.25 11.03 18.52
N ILE A 180 -8.29 10.49 17.77
CA ILE A 180 -8.52 9.96 16.43
C ILE A 180 -8.70 8.44 16.52
N LYS A 181 -9.74 7.92 15.90
CA LYS A 181 -10.01 6.48 15.83
C LYS A 181 -9.58 5.93 14.48
N VAL A 182 -8.72 4.92 14.50
CA VAL A 182 -8.18 4.29 13.30
C VAL A 182 -8.61 2.82 13.26
N ALA A 183 -9.34 2.44 12.22
CA ALA A 183 -9.61 1.04 11.92
C ALA A 183 -8.46 0.43 11.12
N VAL A 184 -8.00 -0.74 11.53
CA VAL A 184 -7.05 -1.57 10.79
C VAL A 184 -7.77 -2.86 10.40
N LEU A 185 -7.99 -3.05 9.11
CA LEU A 185 -8.64 -4.23 8.55
C LEU A 185 -7.56 -5.16 8.01
N ASP A 186 -7.19 -6.19 8.77
CA ASP A 186 -5.99 -6.99 8.48
C ASP A 186 -6.06 -8.42 9.08
N THR A 187 -4.93 -9.09 9.25
CA THR A 187 -4.76 -10.39 9.92
C THR A 187 -4.93 -10.30 11.44
N GLY A 188 -5.54 -9.25 11.96
CA GLY A 188 -5.67 -9.02 13.40
C GLY A 188 -4.37 -8.54 14.06
N VAL A 189 -4.52 -7.87 15.19
CA VAL A 189 -3.41 -7.36 15.99
C VAL A 189 -3.24 -8.19 17.26
N VAL A 190 -2.00 -8.55 17.59
CA VAL A 190 -1.67 -9.11 18.90
C VAL A 190 -1.32 -7.95 19.83
N ILE A 191 -2.11 -7.78 20.90
CA ILE A 191 -1.95 -6.65 21.82
C ILE A 191 -0.82 -6.93 22.79
N THR A 192 0.22 -6.12 22.68
CA THR A 192 1.42 -6.12 23.53
C THR A 192 1.64 -4.72 24.10
N ASP A 193 2.70 -4.53 24.88
CA ASP A 193 3.08 -3.22 25.42
C ASP A 193 3.41 -2.18 24.32
N THR A 194 3.56 -2.60 23.06
CA THR A 194 3.72 -1.72 21.89
C THR A 194 2.56 -0.73 21.72
N PHE A 195 1.34 -1.12 22.10
CA PHE A 195 0.13 -0.30 21.91
C PHE A 195 -0.31 0.28 23.25
N THR A 196 -0.17 1.60 23.41
CA THR A 196 -0.50 2.30 24.67
C THR A 196 -1.88 2.95 24.66
N GLY A 197 -2.46 3.12 23.47
CA GLY A 197 -3.81 3.67 23.25
C GLY A 197 -4.94 2.69 23.57
N LYS A 198 -6.18 3.16 23.42
CA LYS A 198 -7.36 2.31 23.57
C LYS A 198 -7.48 1.38 22.36
N VAL A 199 -7.77 0.11 22.62
CA VAL A 199 -7.92 -0.93 21.60
C VAL A 199 -9.32 -1.53 21.66
N THR A 200 -9.96 -1.66 20.51
CA THR A 200 -11.18 -2.46 20.28
C THR A 200 -10.85 -3.54 19.26
N GLN A 201 -11.22 -4.80 19.50
CA GLN A 201 -10.97 -5.91 18.58
C GLN A 201 -12.27 -6.57 18.15
N VAL A 202 -12.42 -6.83 16.86
CA VAL A 202 -13.53 -7.55 16.24
C VAL A 202 -12.96 -8.60 15.30
N ASP A 203 -13.23 -9.87 15.61
CA ASP A 203 -12.75 -11.00 14.82
C ASP A 203 -13.87 -11.55 13.94
N TRP A 204 -13.72 -11.40 12.62
CA TRP A 204 -14.58 -12.05 11.62
C TRP A 204 -13.96 -13.34 11.08
N VAL A 205 -12.67 -13.54 11.32
CA VAL A 205 -11.93 -14.77 11.09
C VAL A 205 -11.32 -15.22 12.41
N ASP A 206 -11.50 -16.51 12.72
CA ASP A 206 -11.00 -17.08 13.98
C ASP A 206 -9.50 -16.85 14.15
N ARG A 207 -9.10 -16.58 15.39
CA ARG A 207 -7.70 -16.53 15.80
C ARG A 207 -7.16 -17.95 16.02
N PRO A 208 -5.85 -18.18 15.83
CA PRO A 208 -5.25 -19.44 16.20
C PRO A 208 -5.30 -19.62 17.72
N THR A 209 -5.33 -20.88 18.17
CA THR A 209 -5.27 -21.20 19.61
C THR A 209 -3.96 -20.70 20.24
N ASP A 210 -2.87 -20.74 19.47
CA ASP A 210 -1.56 -20.22 19.84
C ASP A 210 -1.31 -18.90 19.10
N LEU A 211 -1.37 -17.77 19.82
CA LEU A 211 -1.19 -16.44 19.20
C LEU A 211 0.23 -16.22 18.65
N SER A 212 1.22 -17.04 19.02
CA SER A 212 2.55 -16.97 18.40
C SER A 212 2.56 -17.46 16.96
N SER A 213 1.55 -18.24 16.54
CA SER A 213 1.35 -18.64 15.15
C SER A 213 0.45 -17.68 14.37
N GLN A 214 -0.06 -16.62 15.01
CA GLN A 214 -0.85 -15.60 14.31
C GLN A 214 0.05 -14.86 13.31
N ASN A 215 -0.49 -14.59 12.13
CA ASN A 215 0.20 -13.79 11.13
C ASN A 215 0.46 -12.37 11.67
N SER A 216 1.73 -11.95 11.63
CA SER A 216 2.19 -10.67 12.19
C SER A 216 1.86 -9.46 11.34
N HIS A 217 1.39 -9.62 10.09
CA HIS A 217 1.15 -8.53 9.16
C HIS A 217 0.29 -7.41 9.77
N GLY A 218 -0.88 -7.73 10.33
CA GLY A 218 -1.74 -6.75 10.99
C GLY A 218 -1.09 -6.05 12.19
N THR A 219 -0.25 -6.76 12.95
CA THR A 219 0.48 -6.17 14.09
C THR A 219 1.56 -5.20 13.60
N SER A 220 2.31 -5.56 12.56
CA SER A 220 3.30 -4.67 11.93
C SER A 220 2.64 -3.41 11.37
N VAL A 221 1.55 -3.58 10.61
CA VAL A 221 0.76 -2.46 10.03
C VAL A 221 0.25 -1.52 11.12
N ALA A 222 -0.40 -2.06 12.16
CA ALA A 222 -0.91 -1.26 13.26
C ALA A 222 0.21 -0.54 14.01
N SER A 223 1.38 -1.16 14.17
CA SER A 223 2.51 -0.56 14.90
C SER A 223 3.13 0.66 14.21
N ILE A 224 3.11 0.71 12.87
CA ILE A 224 3.58 1.88 12.10
C ILE A 224 2.67 3.09 12.33
N ILE A 225 1.37 2.85 12.55
CA ILE A 225 0.39 3.91 12.84
C ILE A 225 0.43 4.27 14.33
N LEU A 226 0.22 3.31 15.23
CA LEU A 226 -0.11 3.55 16.65
C LEU A 226 0.87 2.94 17.65
N GLY A 227 1.92 2.25 17.19
CA GLY A 227 2.93 1.71 18.09
C GLY A 227 3.70 2.82 18.79
N GLN A 228 4.44 2.50 19.85
CA GLN A 228 5.28 3.49 20.56
C GLN A 228 6.27 4.25 19.65
N LEU A 229 6.70 3.62 18.55
CA LEU A 229 7.57 4.21 17.51
C LEU A 229 6.80 4.55 16.22
N GLY A 230 5.47 4.48 16.24
CA GLY A 230 4.60 4.83 15.12
C GLY A 230 4.34 6.33 15.04
N LEU A 231 3.66 6.77 13.96
CA LEU A 231 3.39 8.18 13.71
C LEU A 231 2.38 8.80 14.66
N SER A 232 1.35 8.05 15.04
CA SER A 232 0.19 8.51 15.81
C SER A 232 -0.06 7.59 17.01
N PRO A 233 0.89 7.52 17.97
CA PRO A 233 0.83 6.60 19.10
C PRO A 233 -0.35 6.85 20.05
N SER A 234 -0.97 8.04 20.00
CA SER A 234 -2.09 8.42 20.86
C SER A 234 -3.47 8.15 20.26
N ALA A 235 -3.55 7.59 19.05
CA ALA A 235 -4.82 7.21 18.43
C ALA A 235 -5.46 5.97 19.08
N GLU A 236 -6.77 5.80 18.88
CA GLU A 236 -7.53 4.63 19.30
C GLU A 236 -7.56 3.60 18.17
N LEU A 237 -7.14 2.36 18.45
CA LEU A 237 -7.11 1.27 17.48
C LEU A 237 -8.45 0.52 17.48
N TYR A 238 -9.02 0.36 16.29
CA TYR A 238 -10.10 -0.57 15.98
C TYR A 238 -9.56 -1.68 15.08
N ASP A 239 -9.17 -2.79 15.68
CA ASP A 239 -8.64 -3.97 15.01
C ASP A 239 -9.79 -4.84 14.48
N TYR A 240 -9.91 -4.92 13.15
CA TYR A 240 -10.84 -5.83 12.48
C TYR A 240 -10.06 -6.96 11.82
N ARG A 241 -10.05 -8.14 12.45
CA ARG A 241 -9.44 -9.33 11.85
C ARG A 241 -10.33 -9.88 10.75
N ILE A 242 -9.89 -9.71 9.51
CA ILE A 242 -10.60 -10.09 8.29
C ILE A 242 -9.78 -11.01 7.37
N ALA A 243 -8.53 -11.31 7.72
CA ALA A 243 -7.70 -12.27 7.03
C ALA A 243 -7.25 -13.37 7.99
N ASN A 244 -7.12 -14.59 7.47
CA ASN A 244 -6.59 -15.72 8.21
C ASN A 244 -5.05 -15.63 8.35
N ASP A 245 -4.45 -16.64 8.98
CA ASP A 245 -3.00 -16.63 9.23
C ASP A 245 -2.16 -16.87 7.95
N GLU A 246 -2.78 -17.33 6.87
CA GLU A 246 -2.19 -17.34 5.53
C GLU A 246 -2.31 -15.99 4.78
N GLY A 247 -2.89 -14.96 5.40
CA GLY A 247 -3.06 -13.64 4.78
C GLY A 247 -4.19 -13.58 3.75
N VAL A 248 -5.13 -14.53 3.81
CA VAL A 248 -6.23 -14.68 2.84
C VAL A 248 -7.52 -14.09 3.40
N SER A 249 -8.18 -13.27 2.58
CA SER A 249 -9.50 -12.68 2.77
C SER A 249 -10.29 -12.70 1.46
N ASP A 250 -11.43 -12.01 1.42
CA ASP A 250 -12.17 -11.72 0.20
C ASP A 250 -12.85 -10.35 0.24
N THR A 251 -13.15 -9.82 -0.96
CA THR A 251 -13.73 -8.49 -1.11
C THR A 251 -15.08 -8.29 -0.41
N PHE A 252 -15.87 -9.34 -0.20
CA PHE A 252 -17.14 -9.22 0.53
C PHE A 252 -16.89 -9.03 2.02
N LEU A 253 -15.95 -9.79 2.58
CA LEU A 253 -15.57 -9.65 3.98
C LEU A 253 -14.91 -8.30 4.27
N ILE A 254 -14.05 -7.81 3.37
CA ILE A 254 -13.51 -6.44 3.46
C ILE A 254 -14.66 -5.42 3.46
N ALA A 255 -15.61 -5.52 2.53
CA ALA A 255 -16.75 -4.60 2.44
C ALA A 255 -17.59 -4.60 3.74
N LYS A 256 -17.81 -5.79 4.32
CA LYS A 256 -18.53 -5.94 5.59
C LYS A 256 -17.80 -5.27 6.75
N ALA A 257 -16.48 -5.44 6.83
CA ALA A 257 -15.68 -4.80 7.87
C ALA A 257 -15.58 -3.27 7.69
N VAL A 258 -15.55 -2.77 6.45
CA VAL A 258 -15.66 -1.33 6.18
C VAL A 258 -16.97 -0.77 6.73
N MET A 259 -18.10 -1.44 6.46
CA MET A 259 -19.40 -0.99 6.98
C MET A 259 -19.49 -1.07 8.52
N GLU A 260 -18.81 -2.03 9.15
CA GLU A 260 -18.72 -2.10 10.62
C GLU A 260 -17.82 -1.01 11.21
N ALA A 261 -16.74 -0.64 10.52
CA ALA A 261 -15.91 0.50 10.89
C ALA A 261 -16.69 1.83 10.78
N VAL A 262 -17.48 1.98 9.71
CA VAL A 262 -18.42 3.11 9.55
C VAL A 262 -19.42 3.18 10.70
N SER A 263 -20.03 2.05 11.07
CA SER A 263 -21.00 1.99 12.18
C SER A 263 -20.36 2.32 13.53
N SER A 264 -19.08 1.99 13.69
CA SER A 264 -18.27 2.28 14.88
C SER A 264 -17.83 3.74 14.98
N GLY A 265 -18.06 4.53 13.92
CA GLY A 265 -17.71 5.95 13.86
C GLY A 265 -16.22 6.18 14.04
N VAL A 266 -15.41 5.40 13.32
CA VAL A 266 -13.96 5.64 13.17
C VAL A 266 -13.71 6.82 12.25
N ASP A 267 -12.51 7.39 12.28
CA ASP A 267 -12.14 8.53 11.43
C ASP A 267 -11.38 8.08 10.18
N LEU A 268 -10.57 7.03 10.31
CA LEU A 268 -9.71 6.49 9.26
C LEU A 268 -9.83 4.96 9.20
N ILE A 269 -9.69 4.40 7.99
CA ILE A 269 -9.66 2.96 7.74
C ILE A 269 -8.39 2.64 6.94
N ASN A 270 -7.48 1.84 7.49
CA ASN A 270 -6.33 1.30 6.77
C ASN A 270 -6.62 -0.13 6.30
N ILE A 271 -6.43 -0.39 5.00
CA ILE A 271 -6.57 -1.70 4.37
C ILE A 271 -5.26 -2.06 3.66
N SER A 272 -4.44 -2.89 4.29
CA SER A 272 -3.18 -3.37 3.69
C SER A 272 -3.37 -4.73 2.98
N LEU A 273 -4.50 -4.89 2.28
CA LEU A 273 -4.89 -6.07 1.49
C LEU A 273 -5.52 -5.63 0.18
N GLY A 274 -5.39 -6.46 -0.85
CA GLY A 274 -5.98 -6.14 -2.15
C GLY A 274 -6.42 -7.35 -2.95
N SER A 275 -7.30 -7.11 -3.90
CA SER A 275 -7.72 -8.06 -4.94
C SER A 275 -7.39 -7.52 -6.33
N ARG A 276 -7.16 -8.43 -7.29
CA ARG A 276 -6.94 -8.05 -8.69
C ARG A 276 -8.21 -7.62 -9.42
N GLY A 277 -9.38 -8.07 -8.95
CA GLY A 277 -10.66 -7.77 -9.57
C GLY A 277 -11.43 -6.65 -8.86
N TYR A 278 -12.13 -5.84 -9.66
CA TYR A 278 -13.10 -4.84 -9.17
C TYR A 278 -14.29 -5.53 -8.49
N SER A 279 -14.66 -5.07 -7.29
CA SER A 279 -15.78 -5.62 -6.53
C SER A 279 -16.82 -4.54 -6.22
N GLN A 280 -18.01 -4.67 -6.81
CA GLN A 280 -19.11 -3.70 -6.64
C GLN A 280 -19.53 -3.55 -5.17
N VAL A 281 -19.59 -4.64 -4.41
CA VAL A 281 -19.96 -4.57 -2.98
C VAL A 281 -18.93 -3.80 -2.17
N LEU A 282 -17.64 -3.95 -2.51
CA LEU A 282 -16.57 -3.22 -1.86
C LEU A 282 -16.51 -1.75 -2.32
N GLU A 283 -16.80 -1.44 -3.59
CA GLU A 283 -17.00 -0.05 -4.06
C GLU A 283 -18.11 0.64 -3.26
N ASN A 284 -19.26 -0.01 -3.11
CA ASN A 284 -20.39 0.54 -2.37
C ASN A 284 -20.02 0.81 -0.90
N ALA A 285 -19.22 -0.07 -0.29
CA ALA A 285 -18.76 0.09 1.09
C ALA A 285 -17.77 1.25 1.25
N VAL A 286 -16.75 1.36 0.38
CA VAL A 286 -15.77 2.46 0.47
C VAL A 286 -16.39 3.81 0.10
N MET A 287 -17.34 3.84 -0.84
CA MET A 287 -18.14 5.02 -1.14
C MET A 287 -18.99 5.44 0.08
N ALA A 288 -19.61 4.49 0.78
CA ALA A 288 -20.37 4.78 2.00
C ALA A 288 -19.47 5.34 3.11
N ALA A 289 -18.25 4.82 3.28
CA ALA A 289 -17.26 5.36 4.21
C ALA A 289 -16.88 6.80 3.84
N TYR A 290 -16.58 7.06 2.57
CA TYR A 290 -16.29 8.40 2.08
C TYR A 290 -17.45 9.38 2.34
N GLN A 291 -18.69 8.98 2.05
CA GLN A 291 -19.89 9.79 2.32
C GLN A 291 -20.13 10.05 3.81
N ALA A 292 -19.65 9.17 4.69
CA ALA A 292 -19.67 9.35 6.13
C ALA A 292 -18.52 10.25 6.65
N GLY A 293 -17.66 10.78 5.77
CA GLY A 293 -16.51 11.60 6.13
C GLY A 293 -15.30 10.80 6.64
N ILE A 294 -15.30 9.48 6.39
CA ILE A 294 -14.25 8.56 6.80
C ILE A 294 -13.33 8.32 5.61
N LEU A 295 -12.03 8.51 5.78
CA LEU A 295 -11.06 8.20 4.73
C LEU A 295 -10.61 6.74 4.79
N VAL A 296 -10.62 6.09 3.63
CA VAL A 296 -10.06 4.76 3.44
C VAL A 296 -8.71 4.91 2.75
N ILE A 297 -7.69 4.27 3.32
CA ILE A 297 -6.31 4.26 2.83
C ILE A 297 -5.95 2.81 2.55
N ALA A 298 -5.45 2.52 1.35
CA ALA A 298 -5.15 1.15 0.95
C ALA A 298 -3.82 1.02 0.18
N SER A 299 -3.16 -0.13 0.33
CA SER A 299 -1.92 -0.44 -0.36
C SER A 299 -2.14 -0.76 -1.84
N THR A 300 -1.25 -0.30 -2.73
CA THR A 300 -1.43 -0.50 -4.17
C THR A 300 -1.11 -1.91 -4.66
N GLY A 301 -0.31 -2.67 -3.91
CA GLY A 301 0.14 -4.03 -4.24
C GLY A 301 1.65 -4.13 -4.48
N ASN A 302 2.18 -5.36 -4.46
CA ASN A 302 3.62 -5.65 -4.47
C ASN A 302 4.05 -6.52 -5.67
N ASP A 303 3.34 -6.45 -6.79
CA ASP A 303 3.57 -7.29 -7.98
C ASP A 303 4.43 -6.59 -9.05
N GLY A 304 4.77 -5.31 -8.88
CA GLY A 304 5.48 -4.49 -9.87
C GLY A 304 4.64 -4.21 -11.13
N TYR A 305 3.32 -4.22 -10.99
CA TYR A 305 2.40 -3.99 -12.12
C TYR A 305 2.13 -2.50 -12.34
N ASP A 306 1.81 -2.14 -13.58
CA ASP A 306 1.29 -0.82 -13.98
C ASP A 306 -0.21 -0.65 -13.68
N SER A 307 -0.73 -1.44 -12.74
CA SER A 307 -2.11 -1.38 -12.29
C SER A 307 -2.23 -1.55 -10.78
N VAL A 308 -3.05 -0.70 -10.18
CA VAL A 308 -3.28 -0.66 -8.73
C VAL A 308 -4.34 -1.69 -8.32
N SER A 309 -4.06 -2.44 -7.26
CA SER A 309 -4.98 -3.42 -6.68
C SER A 309 -6.25 -2.75 -6.15
N TYR A 310 -7.34 -3.50 -6.09
CA TYR A 310 -8.59 -3.03 -5.51
C TYR A 310 -8.63 -3.35 -3.99
N PRO A 311 -9.03 -2.43 -3.09
CA PRO A 311 -9.77 -1.19 -3.34
C PRO A 311 -8.91 0.07 -3.56
N ALA A 312 -7.58 0.00 -3.52
CA ALA A 312 -6.70 1.15 -3.67
C ALA A 312 -6.88 1.92 -5.00
N SER A 313 -7.40 1.27 -6.05
CA SER A 313 -7.74 1.88 -7.33
C SER A 313 -9.10 2.59 -7.38
N SER A 314 -9.91 2.52 -6.32
CA SER A 314 -11.19 3.24 -6.24
C SER A 314 -10.98 4.74 -6.05
N ASN A 315 -11.84 5.56 -6.67
CA ASN A 315 -11.80 7.02 -6.51
C ASN A 315 -12.16 7.50 -5.09
N TYR A 316 -12.71 6.62 -4.24
CA TYR A 316 -13.06 6.92 -2.85
C TYR A 316 -11.96 6.51 -1.87
N VAL A 317 -10.83 6.00 -2.36
CA VAL A 317 -9.76 5.42 -1.55
C VAL A 317 -8.45 6.12 -1.88
N VAL A 318 -7.66 6.39 -0.85
CA VAL A 318 -6.28 6.86 -1.00
C VAL A 318 -5.40 5.64 -1.27
N GLY A 319 -4.97 5.49 -2.52
CA GLY A 319 -4.07 4.41 -2.95
C GLY A 319 -2.61 4.78 -2.72
N VAL A 320 -1.91 4.00 -1.89
CA VAL A 320 -0.55 4.33 -1.44
C VAL A 320 0.50 3.38 -2.04
N GLY A 321 1.40 3.96 -2.84
CA GLY A 321 2.58 3.29 -3.37
C GLY A 321 3.77 3.34 -2.40
N ALA A 322 4.83 2.58 -2.70
CA ALA A 322 5.96 2.41 -1.80
C ALA A 322 7.27 2.95 -2.40
N VAL A 323 7.97 3.77 -1.63
CA VAL A 323 9.33 4.24 -1.93
C VAL A 323 10.35 3.67 -0.96
N GLU A 324 11.62 3.70 -1.35
CA GLU A 324 12.78 3.43 -0.50
C GLU A 324 13.39 4.73 0.09
N GLY A 325 14.45 4.60 0.88
CA GLY A 325 15.02 5.67 1.71
C GLY A 325 15.62 6.86 0.95
N ARG A 326 15.91 6.73 -0.35
CA ARG A 326 16.31 7.86 -1.22
C ARG A 326 15.10 8.48 -1.94
N GLY A 327 13.90 7.98 -1.66
CA GLY A 327 12.65 8.45 -2.24
C GLY A 327 12.36 7.87 -3.62
N GLU A 328 13.04 6.81 -4.06
CA GLU A 328 12.73 6.14 -5.33
C GLU A 328 11.61 5.11 -5.15
N VAL A 329 10.70 4.98 -6.13
CA VAL A 329 9.67 3.93 -6.12
C VAL A 329 10.34 2.54 -6.11
N LEU A 330 9.83 1.64 -5.28
CA LEU A 330 10.28 0.25 -5.22
C LEU A 330 9.79 -0.53 -6.44
N ASP A 331 10.64 -1.37 -7.04
CA ASP A 331 10.30 -2.16 -8.23
C ASP A 331 9.05 -3.04 -8.05
N PHE A 332 8.82 -3.50 -6.82
CA PHE A 332 7.62 -4.27 -6.51
C PHE A 332 6.36 -3.41 -6.40
N SER A 333 6.46 -2.10 -6.16
CA SER A 333 5.28 -1.27 -5.91
C SER A 333 4.43 -1.23 -7.17
N ASN A 334 3.15 -1.58 -7.06
CA ASN A 334 2.23 -1.37 -8.16
C ASN A 334 2.06 0.13 -8.41
N THR A 335 2.03 0.51 -9.69
CA THR A 335 1.97 1.87 -10.22
C THR A 335 0.70 2.06 -11.07
N GLY A 336 0.51 3.24 -11.64
CA GLY A 336 -0.67 3.60 -12.44
C GLY A 336 -1.48 4.71 -11.78
N ASN A 337 -2.62 4.36 -11.18
CA ASN A 337 -3.49 5.31 -10.48
C ASN A 337 -3.16 5.40 -8.98
N VAL A 338 -1.95 5.85 -8.66
CA VAL A 338 -1.46 6.01 -7.28
C VAL A 338 -1.82 7.41 -6.78
N SER A 339 -2.30 7.54 -5.54
CA SER A 339 -2.62 8.86 -4.96
C SER A 339 -1.36 9.57 -4.43
N ILE A 340 -0.52 8.82 -3.72
CA ILE A 340 0.73 9.30 -3.12
C ILE A 340 1.64 8.10 -2.84
N THR A 341 2.93 8.34 -2.66
CA THR A 341 3.87 7.33 -2.17
C THR A 341 4.35 7.60 -0.75
N GLY A 342 4.65 6.53 0.00
CA GLY A 342 5.18 6.62 1.36
C GLY A 342 6.28 5.59 1.61
N PRO A 343 6.98 5.69 2.77
CA PRO A 343 8.03 4.76 3.14
C PRO A 343 7.58 3.30 3.11
N GLY A 344 8.24 2.47 2.31
CA GLY A 344 7.81 1.07 2.11
C GLY A 344 8.91 0.02 2.17
N LEU A 345 10.16 0.37 2.51
CA LEU A 345 11.26 -0.59 2.62
C LEU A 345 11.88 -0.64 4.02
N ALA A 346 11.76 -1.79 4.69
CA ALA A 346 12.41 -2.11 5.96
C ALA A 346 12.15 -1.06 7.06
N LEU A 347 10.89 -0.68 7.24
CA LEU A 347 10.47 0.20 8.35
C LEU A 347 10.53 -0.58 9.66
N SER A 348 11.00 0.07 10.71
CA SER A 348 10.89 -0.47 12.07
C SER A 348 9.42 -0.63 12.46
N ALA A 349 9.02 -1.85 12.83
CA ALA A 349 7.66 -2.22 13.19
C ALA A 349 7.68 -3.26 14.32
N ALA A 350 6.53 -3.59 14.91
CA ALA A 350 6.42 -4.64 15.92
C ALA A 350 5.84 -5.94 15.34
N ASP A 351 6.38 -7.07 15.77
CA ASP A 351 5.80 -8.39 15.50
C ASP A 351 4.78 -8.80 16.59
N THR A 352 4.25 -10.02 16.50
CA THR A 352 3.26 -10.56 17.46
C THR A 352 3.81 -10.74 18.87
N SER A 353 5.13 -10.74 19.06
CA SER A 353 5.75 -10.78 20.38
C SER A 353 5.94 -9.38 21.00
N GLY A 354 5.67 -8.33 20.24
CA GLY A 354 5.99 -6.94 20.59
C GLY A 354 7.46 -6.60 20.35
N SER A 355 8.23 -7.49 19.73
CA SER A 355 9.63 -7.25 19.39
C SER A 355 9.73 -6.42 18.11
N SER A 356 10.79 -5.62 18.01
CA SER A 356 11.09 -4.87 16.80
C SER A 356 11.45 -5.81 15.64
N THR A 357 10.87 -5.55 14.48
CA THR A 357 11.16 -6.21 13.21
C THR A 357 11.25 -5.16 12.10
N TYR A 358 11.68 -5.57 10.91
CA TYR A 358 11.65 -4.73 9.71
C TYR A 358 10.54 -5.19 8.77
N PHE A 359 9.67 -4.25 8.39
CA PHE A 359 8.52 -4.50 7.55
C PHE A 359 8.61 -3.73 6.23
N SER A 360 8.30 -4.41 5.12
CA SER A 360 8.42 -3.87 3.76
C SER A 360 7.15 -4.17 2.97
N GLY A 361 6.87 -3.33 1.97
CA GLY A 361 5.73 -3.44 1.07
C GLY A 361 4.95 -2.14 0.98
N THR A 362 4.03 -2.07 0.02
CA THR A 362 2.98 -1.04 0.02
C THR A 362 2.09 -1.15 1.28
N SER A 363 2.04 -2.34 1.90
CA SER A 363 1.47 -2.55 3.24
C SER A 363 2.20 -1.81 4.35
N ALA A 364 3.48 -1.45 4.19
CA ALA A 364 4.23 -0.59 5.10
C ALA A 364 4.03 0.90 4.77
N ALA A 365 3.83 1.24 3.50
CA ALA A 365 3.58 2.61 3.06
C ALA A 365 2.18 3.13 3.45
N ALA A 366 1.12 2.36 3.20
CA ALA A 366 -0.26 2.73 3.56
C ALA A 366 -0.45 3.18 5.04
N PRO A 367 0.11 2.48 6.05
CA PRO A 367 0.00 2.94 7.43
C PRO A 367 0.80 4.21 7.73
N THR A 368 1.86 4.54 6.99
CA THR A 368 2.53 5.86 7.16
C THR A 368 1.62 7.01 6.74
N VAL A 369 0.88 6.86 5.63
CA VAL A 369 -0.10 7.87 5.21
C VAL A 369 -1.26 7.95 6.20
N THR A 370 -1.78 6.80 6.66
CA THR A 370 -2.83 6.77 7.69
C THR A 370 -2.38 7.47 8.97
N GLY A 371 -1.18 7.16 9.46
CA GLY A 371 -0.61 7.78 10.65
C GLY A 371 -0.33 9.27 10.48
N GLY A 372 0.08 9.70 9.28
CA GLY A 372 0.28 11.11 8.93
C GLY A 372 -1.04 11.88 8.94
N ILE A 373 -2.10 11.33 8.35
CA ILE A 373 -3.44 11.93 8.38
C ILE A 373 -3.91 12.08 9.83
N ALA A 374 -3.80 11.04 10.65
CA ALA A 374 -4.18 11.08 12.06
C ALA A 374 -3.38 12.15 12.85
N ALA A 375 -2.08 12.29 12.58
CA ALA A 375 -1.24 13.30 13.20
C ALA A 375 -1.76 14.71 12.86
N VAL A 376 -1.91 15.02 11.58
CA VAL A 376 -2.39 16.33 11.10
C VAL A 376 -3.82 16.64 11.60
N MET A 377 -4.72 15.65 11.61
CA MET A 377 -6.06 15.80 12.19
C MET A 377 -5.99 16.21 13.66
N SER A 378 -5.20 15.50 14.46
CA SER A 378 -5.10 15.73 15.91
C SER A 378 -4.44 17.06 16.25
N GLN A 379 -3.42 17.48 15.49
CA GLN A 379 -2.67 18.71 15.75
C GLN A 379 -3.46 19.96 15.36
N PHE A 380 -4.24 19.90 14.28
CA PHE A 380 -5.01 21.06 13.81
C PHE A 380 -6.49 21.03 14.22
N GLY A 381 -7.00 19.92 14.75
CA GLY A 381 -8.41 19.78 15.12
C GLY A 381 -9.33 19.84 13.90
N ILE A 382 -8.94 19.18 12.80
CA ILE A 382 -9.63 19.21 11.51
C ILE A 382 -10.12 17.83 11.06
N SER A 383 -11.04 17.81 10.09
CA SER A 383 -11.55 16.58 9.45
C SER A 383 -10.46 15.79 8.72
N ALA A 384 -10.66 14.49 8.54
CA ALA A 384 -9.80 13.62 7.74
C ALA A 384 -9.56 14.15 6.32
N GLU A 385 -10.60 14.59 5.61
CA GLU A 385 -10.47 15.17 4.26
C GLU A 385 -9.56 16.40 4.24
N SER A 386 -9.73 17.34 5.17
CA SER A 386 -8.88 18.53 5.26
C SER A 386 -7.43 18.19 5.58
N ALA A 387 -7.19 17.24 6.49
CA ALA A 387 -5.84 16.75 6.80
C ALA A 387 -5.18 16.08 5.59
N TRP A 388 -5.92 15.25 4.86
CA TRP A 388 -5.48 14.65 3.62
C TRP A 388 -5.11 15.69 2.55
N ARG A 389 -5.94 16.72 2.38
CA ARG A 389 -5.64 17.81 1.44
C ARG A 389 -4.39 18.60 1.80
N ILE A 390 -4.10 18.78 3.09
CA ILE A 390 -2.83 19.40 3.53
C ILE A 390 -1.66 18.49 3.15
N LEU A 391 -1.74 17.19 3.48
CA LEU A 391 -0.69 16.23 3.14
C LEU A 391 -0.41 16.15 1.64
N LEU A 392 -1.45 16.18 0.80
CA LEU A 392 -1.29 16.25 -0.65
C LEU A 392 -0.60 17.56 -1.09
N ALA A 393 -1.06 18.69 -0.57
CA ALA A 393 -0.49 20.00 -0.92
C ALA A 393 0.95 20.20 -0.44
N THR A 394 1.41 19.37 0.50
CA THR A 394 2.77 19.37 1.04
C THR A 394 3.55 18.11 0.71
N ALA A 395 3.04 17.25 -0.17
CA ALA A 395 3.81 16.12 -0.68
C ALA A 395 5.05 16.66 -1.41
N ASN A 396 6.18 16.00 -1.22
CA ASN A 396 7.41 16.38 -1.89
C ASN A 396 7.31 15.95 -3.36
N GLU A 397 7.44 16.90 -4.28
CA GLU A 397 7.47 16.63 -5.72
C GLU A 397 8.56 15.60 -6.04
N SER A 398 8.25 14.60 -6.87
CA SER A 398 9.08 13.41 -7.08
C SER A 398 8.80 12.82 -8.45
N GLY A 399 9.85 12.45 -9.19
CA GLY A 399 9.68 11.88 -10.52
C GLY A 399 9.42 12.93 -11.60
N ALA A 400 8.38 12.70 -12.41
CA ALA A 400 7.99 13.63 -13.45
C ALA A 400 7.28 14.84 -12.81
N PRO A 401 7.38 16.06 -13.35
CA PRO A 401 6.74 17.22 -12.73
C PRO A 401 5.22 17.10 -12.67
N GLY A 402 4.63 17.30 -11.49
CA GLY A 402 3.21 17.15 -11.21
C GLY A 402 2.80 15.68 -11.04
N TYR A 403 1.49 15.41 -11.13
CA TYR A 403 1.00 14.05 -11.01
C TYR A 403 1.67 13.10 -12.02
N ASP A 404 2.18 11.97 -11.53
CA ASP A 404 2.67 10.87 -12.35
C ASP A 404 2.22 9.48 -11.86
N SER A 405 2.36 8.48 -12.72
CA SER A 405 1.86 7.13 -12.42
C SER A 405 2.69 6.36 -11.38
N LEU A 406 3.90 6.82 -11.06
CA LEU A 406 4.81 6.19 -10.12
C LEU A 406 4.60 6.76 -8.71
N TYR A 407 4.61 8.08 -8.60
CA TYR A 407 4.58 8.82 -7.34
C TYR A 407 3.20 9.34 -6.96
N GLY A 408 2.23 9.37 -7.88
CA GLY A 408 0.98 10.07 -7.67
C GLY A 408 1.24 11.56 -7.55
N GLU A 409 0.77 12.18 -6.46
CA GLU A 409 1.04 13.60 -6.13
C GLU A 409 2.42 13.84 -5.47
N GLY A 410 3.24 12.79 -5.33
CA GLY A 410 4.60 12.89 -4.78
C GLY A 410 4.86 11.95 -3.60
N THR A 411 5.90 12.27 -2.82
CA THR A 411 6.28 11.51 -1.62
C THR A 411 5.77 12.16 -0.33
N LEU A 412 5.27 11.36 0.59
CA LEU A 412 4.72 11.80 1.88
C LEU A 412 5.76 12.59 2.70
N ASN A 413 5.40 13.78 3.17
CA ASN A 413 6.18 14.56 4.13
C ASN A 413 5.25 15.12 5.23
N VAL A 414 5.23 14.46 6.39
CA VAL A 414 4.30 14.81 7.48
C VAL A 414 4.78 16.04 8.24
N GLY A 415 6.10 16.22 8.41
CA GLY A 415 6.69 17.40 9.02
C GLY A 415 6.30 18.67 8.27
N ARG A 416 6.46 18.67 6.94
CA ARG A 416 6.04 19.80 6.08
C ARG A 416 4.53 20.08 6.18
N ALA A 417 3.70 19.04 6.29
CA ALA A 417 2.27 19.20 6.50
C ALA A 417 1.93 19.90 7.82
N LEU A 418 2.61 19.52 8.90
CA LEU A 418 2.45 20.12 10.23
C LEU A 418 3.02 21.54 10.31
N ASP A 419 4.06 21.82 9.54
CA ASP A 419 4.68 23.14 9.44
C ASP A 419 4.01 24.07 8.42
N SER A 420 3.01 23.59 7.67
CA SER A 420 2.32 24.36 6.63
C SER A 420 1.68 25.68 7.11
N GLN A 421 1.42 25.80 8.42
CA GLN A 421 0.88 27.02 9.04
C GLN A 421 1.93 27.83 9.81
N THR A 422 3.17 27.35 9.88
CA THR A 422 4.30 28.02 10.55
C THR A 422 4.88 29.10 9.63
N PRO A 423 4.73 30.40 9.92
CA PRO A 423 5.21 31.44 9.02
C PRO A 423 6.73 31.55 9.03
N GLY A 424 7.31 31.90 7.88
CA GLY A 424 8.72 32.30 7.79
C GLY A 424 9.71 31.16 7.50
N ILE A 425 9.22 29.98 7.15
CA ILE A 425 10.06 28.86 6.72
C ILE A 425 10.51 29.15 5.29
N ASN A 426 11.83 29.11 5.08
CA ASN A 426 12.44 29.25 3.75
C ASN A 426 13.11 27.92 3.44
N ASP A 427 12.62 27.23 2.43
CA ASP A 427 13.08 25.90 2.05
C ASP A 427 12.85 25.74 0.55
N VAL A 428 13.94 25.58 -0.20
CA VAL A 428 13.89 25.35 -1.65
C VAL A 428 14.67 24.11 -2.01
N ALA A 429 13.99 23.20 -2.69
CA ALA A 429 14.56 21.91 -3.06
C ALA A 429 14.75 21.80 -4.57
N ILE A 430 15.75 21.02 -4.98
CA ILE A 430 15.68 20.33 -6.27
C ILE A 430 14.89 19.05 -6.08
N ALA A 431 13.64 19.06 -6.54
CA ALA A 431 12.74 17.93 -6.45
C ALA A 431 13.20 16.75 -7.34
N SER A 432 13.56 17.01 -8.60
CA SER A 432 14.08 15.98 -9.52
C SER A 432 14.87 16.56 -10.69
N ASN A 433 15.78 15.77 -11.25
CA ASN A 433 16.25 15.94 -12.64
C ASN A 433 15.54 14.91 -13.53
N TYR A 434 14.45 15.33 -14.16
CA TYR A 434 13.62 14.45 -14.97
C TYR A 434 14.11 14.40 -16.43
N PHE A 435 14.49 13.21 -16.89
CA PHE A 435 14.99 12.99 -18.24
C PHE A 435 13.82 12.77 -19.21
N THR A 436 13.74 13.56 -20.28
CA THR A 436 12.64 13.46 -21.24
C THR A 436 13.04 13.94 -22.64
N THR A 437 12.11 13.88 -23.59
CA THR A 437 12.27 14.37 -24.95
C THR A 437 11.33 15.55 -25.18
N ASN A 438 11.86 16.67 -25.67
CA ASN A 438 11.04 17.84 -25.98
C ASN A 438 10.22 17.64 -27.28
N SER A 439 9.31 18.57 -27.58
CA SER A 439 8.46 18.50 -28.78
C SER A 439 9.21 18.49 -30.12
N ALA A 440 10.49 18.86 -30.12
CA ALA A 440 11.36 18.82 -31.29
C ALA A 440 12.16 17.50 -31.40
N GLY A 441 11.93 16.53 -30.50
CA GLY A 441 12.61 15.23 -30.52
C GLY A 441 14.01 15.25 -29.89
N ASN A 442 14.40 16.31 -29.18
CA ASN A 442 15.71 16.39 -28.55
C ASN A 442 15.63 15.93 -27.08
N SER A 443 16.60 15.12 -26.66
CA SER A 443 16.80 14.75 -25.26
C SER A 443 17.11 15.98 -24.42
N VAL A 444 16.35 16.15 -23.35
CA VAL A 444 16.46 17.25 -22.40
C VAL A 444 16.37 16.72 -20.98
N VAL A 445 16.84 17.52 -20.03
CA VAL A 445 16.56 17.34 -18.62
C VAL A 445 15.68 18.48 -18.13
N GLN A 446 14.64 18.15 -17.39
CA GLN A 446 13.78 19.06 -16.67
C GLN A 446 14.23 19.07 -15.21
N VAL A 447 14.83 20.17 -14.78
CA VAL A 447 15.19 20.40 -13.38
C VAL A 447 13.97 20.98 -12.70
N VAL A 448 13.45 20.25 -11.72
CA VAL A 448 12.23 20.58 -10.99
C VAL A 448 12.62 21.23 -9.68
N VAL A 449 12.17 22.47 -9.49
CA VAL A 449 12.47 23.29 -8.31
C VAL A 449 11.17 23.51 -7.55
N GLU A 450 11.18 23.21 -6.26
CA GLU A 450 10.00 23.27 -5.39
C GLU A 450 10.27 24.20 -4.20
N ASN A 451 9.30 25.06 -3.87
CA ASN A 451 9.30 25.74 -2.57
C ASN A 451 8.59 24.88 -1.53
N ARG A 452 9.39 24.30 -0.65
CA ARG A 452 8.90 23.43 0.44
C ARG A 452 8.55 24.19 1.71
N GLY A 453 8.94 25.46 1.80
CA GLY A 453 8.67 26.34 2.93
C GLY A 453 7.32 27.06 2.88
N THR A 454 7.19 28.10 3.73
CA THR A 454 5.97 28.90 3.90
C THR A 454 6.15 30.37 3.51
N THR A 455 7.30 30.71 2.94
CA THR A 455 7.63 32.07 2.49
C THR A 455 7.80 32.10 0.97
N THR A 456 7.33 33.16 0.32
CA THR A 456 7.64 33.38 -1.10
C THR A 456 9.12 33.68 -1.27
N LEU A 457 9.80 32.90 -2.09
CA LEU A 457 11.20 33.08 -2.42
C LEU A 457 11.31 33.89 -3.72
N THR A 458 12.31 34.78 -3.80
CA THR A 458 12.53 35.63 -4.98
C THR A 458 13.96 35.52 -5.46
N ASN A 459 14.15 35.52 -6.77
CA ASN A 459 15.45 35.39 -7.41
C ASN A 459 16.21 34.16 -6.91
N VAL A 460 15.67 32.98 -7.15
CA VAL A 460 16.23 31.69 -6.75
C VAL A 460 17.18 31.22 -7.86
N PRO A 461 18.52 31.40 -7.74
CA PRO A 461 19.47 30.89 -8.73
C PRO A 461 19.49 29.37 -8.76
N VAL A 462 19.64 28.82 -9.97
CA VAL A 462 19.73 27.38 -10.22
C VAL A 462 20.91 27.12 -11.13
N SER A 463 21.81 26.24 -10.73
CA SER A 463 22.97 25.82 -11.52
C SER A 463 22.82 24.37 -11.91
N VAL A 464 23.03 24.05 -13.18
CA VAL A 464 22.82 22.71 -13.75
C VAL A 464 24.03 22.31 -14.58
N THR A 465 24.54 21.11 -14.36
CA THR A 465 25.64 20.52 -15.12
C THR A 465 25.12 19.29 -15.86
N THR A 466 25.10 19.37 -17.19
CA THR A 466 24.78 18.26 -18.10
C THR A 466 25.99 17.92 -18.97
N PRO A 467 25.98 16.81 -19.73
CA PRO A 467 26.99 16.56 -20.76
C PRO A 467 27.15 17.68 -21.81
N ALA A 468 26.14 18.53 -21.99
CA ALA A 468 26.25 19.71 -22.86
C ALA A 468 27.05 20.87 -22.24
N GLY A 469 27.34 20.81 -20.94
CA GLY A 469 28.06 21.82 -20.18
C GLY A 469 27.27 22.37 -18.98
N ALA A 470 27.93 23.18 -18.17
CA ALA A 470 27.30 23.89 -17.05
C ALA A 470 26.49 25.09 -17.56
N GLN A 471 25.29 25.27 -17.00
CA GLN A 471 24.34 26.32 -17.33
C GLN A 471 23.70 26.85 -16.04
N ASP A 472 23.52 28.16 -15.98
CA ASP A 472 22.83 28.84 -14.89
C ASP A 472 21.47 29.36 -15.36
N ALA A 473 20.50 29.30 -14.46
CA ALA A 473 19.16 29.85 -14.61
C ALA A 473 18.72 30.50 -13.29
N SER A 474 17.53 31.08 -13.28
CA SER A 474 16.93 31.58 -12.05
C SER A 474 15.41 31.50 -12.11
N VAL A 475 14.79 31.22 -10.96
CA VAL A 475 13.36 31.34 -10.76
C VAL A 475 13.08 32.71 -10.15
N SER A 476 12.28 33.54 -10.83
CA SER A 476 12.07 34.94 -10.42
C SER A 476 11.30 35.06 -9.11
N SER A 477 10.27 34.24 -8.93
CA SER A 477 9.43 34.15 -7.75
C SER A 477 8.94 32.72 -7.62
N LEU A 478 8.92 32.19 -6.40
CA LEU A 478 8.43 30.85 -6.10
C LEU A 478 7.59 30.93 -4.82
N ILE A 479 6.26 30.88 -4.95
CA ILE A 479 5.34 30.93 -3.79
C ILE A 479 5.33 29.59 -3.03
N PRO A 480 4.88 29.54 -1.77
CA PRO A 480 4.81 28.28 -1.01
C PRO A 480 4.08 27.17 -1.76
N GLY A 481 4.69 25.98 -1.86
CA GLY A 481 4.15 24.83 -2.58
C GLY A 481 4.22 24.92 -4.10
N GLU A 482 4.77 26.01 -4.67
CA GLU A 482 4.93 26.13 -6.12
C GLU A 482 6.07 25.25 -6.62
N VAL A 483 5.81 24.57 -7.75
CA VAL A 483 6.79 23.81 -8.53
C VAL A 483 7.08 24.56 -9.82
N THR A 484 8.36 24.81 -10.11
CA THR A 484 8.83 25.40 -11.36
C THR A 484 9.75 24.44 -12.09
N VAL A 485 9.57 24.30 -13.39
CA VAL A 485 10.36 23.42 -14.25
C VAL A 485 11.28 24.23 -15.16
N LEU A 486 12.58 23.96 -15.08
CA LEU A 486 13.60 24.54 -15.95
C LEU A 486 14.15 23.47 -16.89
N THR A 487 14.10 23.70 -18.20
CA THR A 487 14.52 22.70 -19.21
C THR A 487 15.89 23.04 -19.77
N PHE A 488 16.79 22.06 -19.75
CA PHE A 488 18.16 22.17 -20.26
C PHE A 488 18.46 21.10 -21.30
N PRO A 489 19.30 21.40 -22.31
CA PRO A 489 19.78 20.38 -23.24
C PRO A 489 20.62 19.34 -22.49
N LEU A 490 20.33 18.06 -22.70
CA LEU A 490 21.08 16.97 -22.08
C LEU A 490 22.48 16.85 -22.70
N GLY A 491 22.58 17.09 -24.01
CA GLY A 491 23.79 16.82 -24.78
C GLY A 491 23.86 15.38 -25.26
N GLN A 492 24.99 15.01 -25.88
CA GLN A 492 25.23 13.65 -26.37
C GLN A 492 26.19 12.95 -25.40
N SER A 493 25.87 11.71 -25.02
CA SER A 493 26.74 10.86 -24.20
C SER A 493 26.77 9.43 -24.76
N GLN A 494 27.91 8.75 -24.62
CA GLN A 494 28.04 7.33 -24.91
C GLN A 494 28.07 6.56 -23.59
N GLY A 495 26.89 6.35 -23.00
CA GLY A 495 26.75 5.70 -21.69
C GLY A 495 25.77 6.44 -20.80
N ASP A 496 25.75 6.01 -19.54
CA ASP A 496 24.87 6.59 -18.52
C ASP A 496 25.11 8.10 -18.38
N VAL A 497 24.03 8.84 -18.22
CA VAL A 497 24.05 10.29 -18.17
C VAL A 497 23.70 10.76 -16.77
N THR A 498 24.68 11.30 -16.07
CA THR A 498 24.47 11.97 -14.79
C THR A 498 24.26 13.47 -15.00
N VAL A 499 23.19 14.01 -14.42
CA VAL A 499 22.94 15.44 -14.31
C VAL A 499 23.07 15.84 -12.85
N SER A 500 23.80 16.93 -12.59
CA SER A 500 23.87 17.54 -11.26
C SER A 500 23.25 18.92 -11.29
N SER A 501 22.46 19.21 -10.28
CA SER A 501 21.68 20.45 -10.15
C SER A 501 21.77 20.97 -8.73
N SER A 502 21.85 22.28 -8.57
CA SER A 502 21.83 22.95 -7.28
C SER A 502 20.97 24.20 -7.30
N VAL A 503 20.35 24.53 -6.18
CA VAL A 503 19.58 25.74 -5.96
C VAL A 503 20.09 26.49 -4.72
N GLU A 504 20.01 27.82 -4.73
CA GLU A 504 20.31 28.63 -3.54
C GLU A 504 19.18 29.64 -3.29
N ILE A 505 19.02 30.05 -2.04
CA ILE A 505 18.17 31.19 -1.70
C ILE A 505 19.02 32.46 -1.75
N SER A 506 18.58 33.43 -2.55
CA SER A 506 19.24 34.74 -2.63
C SER A 506 19.23 35.51 -1.31
N ASN A 507 20.08 36.54 -1.23
CA ASN A 507 20.09 37.56 -0.18
C ASN A 507 20.49 37.07 1.22
N GLY A 508 21.15 35.92 1.34
CA GLY A 508 21.65 35.41 2.63
C GLY A 508 20.55 34.92 3.58
N VAL A 509 19.38 34.58 3.02
CA VAL A 509 18.32 33.86 3.74
C VAL A 509 18.81 32.44 4.02
N VAL A 510 18.59 31.97 5.23
CA VAL A 510 18.95 30.60 5.64
C VAL A 510 17.87 29.66 5.14
N ASP A 511 18.29 28.62 4.44
CA ASP A 511 17.47 27.48 4.08
C ASP A 511 17.36 26.54 5.28
N GLU A 512 16.14 26.11 5.64
CA GLU A 512 15.90 25.20 6.76
C GLU A 512 16.38 23.78 6.46
N ASN A 513 16.38 23.34 5.19
CA ASN A 513 16.83 22.01 4.78
C ASN A 513 17.84 22.05 3.63
N PRO A 514 19.06 22.57 3.84
CA PRO A 514 20.05 22.74 2.78
C PRO A 514 20.52 21.43 2.10
N GLN A 515 20.10 20.25 2.60
CA GLN A 515 20.45 18.95 2.04
C GLN A 515 19.69 18.60 0.78
N ASP A 516 18.49 19.17 0.55
CA ASP A 516 17.71 18.92 -0.67
C ASP A 516 17.90 20.00 -1.76
N ASN A 517 18.75 20.99 -1.48
CA ASN A 517 19.16 22.03 -2.43
C ASN A 517 20.07 21.49 -3.55
N GLN A 518 20.57 20.26 -3.43
CA GLN A 518 21.45 19.64 -4.43
C GLN A 518 20.97 18.24 -4.75
N ARG A 519 20.98 17.91 -6.04
CA ARG A 519 20.57 16.60 -6.52
C ARG A 519 21.46 16.15 -7.68
N ALA A 520 21.71 14.85 -7.75
CA ALA A 520 22.33 14.22 -8.90
C ALA A 520 21.54 12.98 -9.28
N ASP A 521 21.00 12.95 -10.50
CA ASP A 521 20.27 11.80 -11.03
C ASP A 521 21.01 11.25 -12.25
N THR A 522 20.91 9.94 -12.46
CA THR A 522 21.55 9.26 -13.58
C THR A 522 20.51 8.51 -14.41
N GLN A 523 20.46 8.77 -15.71
CA GLN A 523 19.72 7.96 -16.66
C GLN A 523 20.64 6.88 -17.22
N SER A 524 20.32 5.61 -16.95
CA SER A 524 21.06 4.48 -17.52
C SER A 524 20.64 4.18 -18.95
N THR A 525 21.59 3.71 -19.75
CA THR A 525 21.35 3.38 -21.18
C THR A 525 20.40 2.20 -21.41
N SER A 526 20.13 1.39 -20.38
CA SER A 526 19.10 0.34 -20.39
C SER A 526 17.67 0.90 -20.31
N ASP A 527 17.52 2.13 -19.82
CA ASP A 527 16.23 2.72 -19.42
C ASP A 527 15.80 3.82 -20.41
N SER A 528 16.38 3.82 -21.61
CA SER A 528 15.96 4.71 -22.68
C SER A 528 14.58 4.28 -23.20
N PRO A 529 13.62 5.22 -23.36
CA PRO A 529 12.27 4.91 -23.81
C PRO A 529 12.20 4.28 -25.21
#